data_AF-A0A519C0M2-F1
#
_entry.id   AF-A0A519C0M2-F1
#
_cell.length_a   1.000
_cell.length_b   1.000
_cell.length_c   1.000
_cell.angle_alpha   90.00
_cell.angle_beta   90.00
_cell.angle_gamma   90.00
#
_symmetry.space_group_name_H-M   'P 1'
#
loop_
_entity.id
_entity.type
_entity.pdbx_description
1 polymer ?
#
loop_
_entity_poly.entity_id
_entity_poly.type
_entity_poly.pdbx_seq_one_letter_code
_entity_poly.pdbx_strand_id
1 'polypeptide(L)' 'MIDKLISKDKNIYELPQEGKMRVPGRIYSSKSLLSHPGMDSAVQQVANVAQLPGIVNA' A
#
# COMPACT_ATOMS: atom_id res chain seq x y z
N MET A 1 8.55 -2.61 3.72
CA MET A 1 7.40 -1.66 3.76
C MET A 1 6.11 -2.38 4.11
N ILE A 2 6.02 -3.69 3.86
CA ILE A 2 4.89 -4.53 4.28
C ILE A 2 4.61 -4.41 5.79
N ASP A 3 5.65 -4.20 6.60
CA ASP A 3 5.61 -3.95 8.05
C ASP A 3 4.75 -2.74 8.46
N LYS A 4 4.54 -1.78 7.56
CA LYS A 4 3.74 -0.58 7.81
C LYS A 4 2.26 -0.74 7.45
N LEU A 5 1.88 -1.86 6.85
CA LEU A 5 0.50 -2.08 6.40
C LEU A 5 -0.44 -2.29 7.59
N ILE A 6 -1.54 -1.54 7.60
CA ILE A 6 -2.61 -1.65 8.59
C ILE A 6 -3.74 -2.46 7.97
N SER A 7 -4.12 -3.58 8.60
CA SER A 7 -5.30 -4.34 8.16
C SER A 7 -6.56 -3.54 8.49
N LYS A 8 -7.39 -3.25 7.47
CA LYS A 8 -8.68 -2.57 7.64
C LYS A 8 -9.85 -3.54 7.63
N ASP A 9 -9.77 -4.57 6.78
CA ASP A 9 -10.80 -5.60 6.63
C ASP A 9 -10.17 -6.89 6.06
N LYS A 10 -10.98 -7.91 5.83
CA LYS A 10 -10.59 -9.18 5.23
C LYS A 10 -9.93 -8.95 3.87
N ASN A 11 -8.63 -9.26 3.79
CA ASN A 11 -7.79 -9.08 2.62
C ASN A 11 -7.63 -7.61 2.16
N ILE A 12 -7.94 -6.64 3.03
CA ILE A 12 -7.80 -5.21 2.75
C ILE A 12 -6.78 -4.62 3.71
N TYR A 13 -5.74 -4.01 3.14
CA TYR A 13 -4.64 -3.40 3.83
C TYR A 13 -4.48 -1.96 3.37
N GLU A 14 -4.17 -1.08 4.32
CA GLU A 14 -3.88 0.32 4.06
C GLU A 14 -2.41 0.58 4.34
N LEU A 15 -1.73 1.19 3.37
CA LEU A 15 -0.41 1.79 3.57
C LEU A 15 -0.64 3.23 4.04
N PRO A 16 -0.28 3.58 5.28
CA PRO A 16 -0.41 4.93 5.79
C PRO A 16 0.27 5.94 4.86
N GLN A 17 -0.33 7.12 4.75
CA GLN A 17 0.28 8.21 4.00
C GLN A 17 1.56 8.67 4.72
N GLU A 18 2.71 8.52 4.05
CA GLU A 18 4.00 8.93 4.57
C GLU A 18 4.82 9.70 3.53
N GLY A 19 5.70 10.59 4.01
CA GLY A 19 6.63 11.33 3.16
C GLY A 19 5.91 12.20 2.13
N LYS A 20 6.17 11.95 0.83
CA LYS A 20 5.61 12.72 -0.30
C LYS A 20 4.26 12.20 -0.78
N MET A 21 3.72 11.15 -0.16
CA MET A 21 2.41 10.62 -0.52
C MET A 21 1.35 11.70 -0.29
N ARG A 22 0.43 11.83 -1.24
CA ARG A 22 -0.72 12.74 -1.20
C ARG A 22 -1.98 12.06 -0.66
N VAL A 23 -2.03 10.73 -0.77
CA VAL A 23 -3.15 9.87 -0.36
C VAL A 23 -2.61 8.58 0.28
N PRO A 24 -3.36 7.90 1.16
CA PRO A 24 -2.99 6.56 1.62
C PRO A 24 -3.09 5.54 0.47
N GLY A 25 -2.28 4.49 0.53
CA GLY A 25 -2.36 3.38 -0.41
C GLY A 25 -3.34 2.32 0.07
N ARG A 26 -4.14 1.72 -0.82
CA ARG A 26 -5.00 0.57 -0.50
C ARG A 26 -4.57 -0.66 -1.28
N ILE A 27 -4.39 -1.78 -0.58
CA ILE A 27 -3.89 -3.04 -1.12
C ILE A 27 -4.91 -4.14 -0.83
N TYR A 28 -5.37 -4.79 -1.89
CA TYR A 28 -6.22 -5.97 -1.82
C TYR A 28 -5.36 -7.21 -2.04
N SER A 29 -5.19 -8.01 -1.00
CA SER A 29 -4.32 -9.19 -1.08
C SER A 29 -4.65 -10.19 0.02
N SER A 30 -4.47 -11.48 -0.25
CA SER A 30 -4.50 -12.48 0.82
C SER A 30 -3.23 -12.40 1.67
N LYS A 31 -3.29 -12.90 2.91
CA LYS A 31 -2.09 -13.02 3.75
C LYS A 31 -0.97 -13.81 3.07
N SER A 32 -1.32 -14.88 2.34
CA SER A 32 -0.35 -15.71 1.62
C SER A 32 0.36 -14.95 0.49
N LEU A 33 -0.37 -14.10 -0.24
CA LEU A 33 0.21 -13.29 -1.30
C LEU A 33 1.08 -12.16 -0.74
N LEU A 34 0.67 -11.53 0.36
CA LEU A 34 1.49 -10.50 1.04
C LEU A 34 2.84 -11.03 1.52
N SER A 35 2.92 -12.30 1.92
CA SER A 35 4.18 -12.91 2.34
C SER A 35 5.11 -13.31 1.18
N HIS A 36 4.70 -13.09 -0.07
CA HIS A 36 5.54 -13.42 -1.22
C HIS A 36 6.76 -12.46 -1.30
N PRO A 37 7.99 -12.95 -1.55
CA PRO A 37 9.20 -12.12 -1.59
C PRO A 37 9.17 -10.90 -2.52
N GLY A 38 8.28 -10.87 -3.51
CA GLY A 38 8.15 -9.75 -4.46
C GLY A 38 7.24 -8.63 -3.98
N MET A 39 6.52 -8.83 -2.88
CA MET A 39 5.50 -7.87 -2.45
C MET A 39 6.07 -6.57 -1.89
N ASP A 40 7.29 -6.57 -1.34
CA ASP A 40 7.90 -5.32 -0.87
C ASP A 40 8.06 -4.31 -2.02
N SER A 41 8.48 -4.78 -3.20
CA SER A 41 8.58 -3.94 -4.40
C SER A 41 7.22 -3.40 -4.85
N ALA A 42 6.17 -4.21 -4.79
CA ALA A 42 4.82 -3.79 -5.15
C ALA A 42 4.25 -2.76 -4.15
N VAL A 43 4.48 -2.94 -2.84
CA VAL A 43 4.09 -1.95 -1.82
C VAL A 43 4.84 -0.63 -2.03
N GLN A 44 6.13 -0.68 -2.37
CA GLN A 44 6.91 0.52 -2.70
C GLN A 44 6.37 1.23 -3.95
N GLN A 45 5.91 0.49 -4.97
CA GLN A 45 5.28 1.08 -6.15
C GLN A 45 3.96 1.76 -5.80
N VAL A 46 3.13 1.18 -4.93
CA VAL A 46 1.92 1.83 -4.41
C VAL A 46 2.27 3.15 -3.71
N ALA A 47 3.32 3.15 -2.88
CA ALA A 47 3.82 4.35 -2.22
C ALA A 47 4.26 5.42 -3.22
N ASN A 48 4.92 5.04 -4.32
CA ASN A 48 5.37 5.96 -5.37
C ASN A 48 4.19 6.56 -6.15
N VAL A 49 3.19 5.75 -6.51
CA VAL A 49 1.98 6.19 -7.20
C VAL A 49 1.19 7.18 -6.34
N ALA A 50 1.11 6.93 -5.04
CA ALA A 50 0.49 7.83 -4.07
C ALA A 50 1.12 9.23 -4.00
N GLN A 51 2.29 9.48 -4.60
CA GLN A 51 2.94 10.81 -4.64
C GLN A 51 2.53 11.65 -5.85
N LEU A 52 1.90 11.04 -6.87
CA LEU A 52 1.65 11.69 -8.15
C LEU A 52 0.66 12.85 -8.03
N PRO A 53 0.92 14.01 -8.67
CA PRO A 53 0.00 15.14 -8.66
C PRO A 53 -1.33 14.76 -9.33
N GLY A 54 -2.44 15.13 -8.71
CA GLY A 54 -3.78 14.81 -9.20
C GLY A 54 -4.31 13.43 -8.82
N ILE A 55 -3.56 12.64 -8.03
CA ILE A 55 -4.08 11.38 -7.50
C ILE A 55 -5.21 11.62 -6.49
N VAL A 56 -6.23 10.77 -6.55
CA VAL A 56 -7.42 10.81 -5.69
C VAL A 56 -7.43 9.64 -4.71
N ASN A 57 -8.17 9.78 -3.61
CA ASN A 57 -8.30 8.74 -2.59
C ASN A 57 -8.94 7.47 -3.16
N ALA A 58 -8.50 6.33 -2.64
CA ALA A 58 -8.99 4.98 -2.96
C ALA A 58 -10.12 4.50 -2.05
#